data_AF-A0A1F7RX29-F1
#
_entry.id   AF-A0A1F7RX29-F1
#
_cell.length_a   1.000
_cell.length_b   1.000
_cell.length_c   1.000
_cell.angle_alpha   90.00
_cell.angle_beta   90.00
_cell.angle_gamma   90.00
#
_symmetry.space_group_name_H-M   'P 1'
#
loop_
_entity.id
_entity.type
_entity.pdbx_description
1 polymer ?
#
loop_
_entity_poly.entity_id
_entity_poly.type
_entity_poly.pdbx_seq_one_letter_code
_entity_poly.pdbx_strand_id
1 'polypeptide(L)'
;KLQEYINEVGQRVANVSDRRNIEYFFTIVDSPEKNAFALPGGYIYITRGILALINNEAQLAGVLGHEIGHVCARHSAKQISQAYGYQILMLGSSIFLPQLRQWSQISDIIFGSIQNGFGRQYEFQSDDLGENYAFRAGYDPAQAAAFLTALKNTEKEGGEQIFHGIFASHPETEDRIKRALAHSSELKSASTGELKILDDKYVSMLQGLVYGKGGKEGAIVGETYKNRAYQFAISLPLGWDSSIEKGNLISKDPDGISAIKLEHIPTRGSLTPLQAAEKWEEKNRLKKFEGSSSVINTIDTYTGFYDARSPKGESLKLKVLFFIRNRTSFALVCYSPVKDFPFSLKDFDRTISSLRPLTENESGEL
;
A
#
# COMPACT_ATOMS: atom_id res chain seq x y z
N LYS A 1 -17.23 2.98 -3.97
CA LYS A 1 -17.63 3.35 -2.59
C LYS A 1 -16.55 4.15 -1.85
N LEU A 2 -15.45 3.56 -1.34
CA LEU A 2 -14.46 4.31 -0.54
C LEU A 2 -13.77 5.45 -1.33
N GLN A 3 -13.33 5.20 -2.56
CA GLN A 3 -12.73 6.24 -3.41
C GLN A 3 -13.69 7.41 -3.69
N GLU A 4 -14.97 7.13 -3.92
CA GLU A 4 -15.98 8.17 -4.13
C GLU A 4 -16.21 8.98 -2.85
N TYR A 5 -16.22 8.31 -1.70
CA TYR A 5 -16.34 8.96 -0.39
C TYR A 5 -15.17 9.89 -0.07
N ILE A 6 -13.93 9.42 -0.27
CA ILE A 6 -12.74 10.25 -0.10
C ILE A 6 -12.80 11.46 -1.04
N ASN A 7 -13.23 11.26 -2.29
CA ASN A 7 -13.43 12.36 -3.23
C ASN A 7 -14.52 13.32 -2.74
N GLU A 8 -15.66 12.83 -2.24
CA GLU A 8 -16.73 13.69 -1.71
C GLU A 8 -16.24 14.59 -0.56
N VAL A 9 -15.53 14.00 0.42
CA VAL A 9 -14.95 14.74 1.55
C VAL A 9 -13.91 15.75 1.05
N GLY A 10 -13.00 15.31 0.18
CA GLY A 10 -11.95 16.15 -0.39
C GLY A 10 -12.52 17.33 -1.17
N GLN A 11 -13.51 17.11 -2.03
CA GLN A 11 -14.18 18.18 -2.79
C GLN A 11 -14.90 19.17 -1.87
N ARG A 12 -15.53 18.68 -0.79
CA ARG A 12 -16.17 19.56 0.21
C ARG A 12 -15.18 20.53 0.85
N VAL A 13 -13.98 20.04 1.19
CA VAL A 13 -12.90 20.87 1.75
C VAL A 13 -12.27 21.79 0.69
N ALA A 14 -12.03 21.28 -0.52
CA ALA A 14 -11.45 22.06 -1.62
C ALA A 14 -12.34 23.25 -2.05
N ASN A 15 -13.66 23.05 -2.07
CA ASN A 15 -14.64 24.09 -2.45
C ASN A 15 -14.66 25.31 -1.52
N VAL A 16 -14.15 25.18 -0.29
CA VAL A 16 -14.05 26.29 0.67
C VAL A 16 -12.62 26.80 0.84
N SER A 17 -11.66 26.19 0.15
CA SER A 17 -10.24 26.57 0.18
C SER A 17 -9.98 27.93 -0.47
N ASP A 18 -8.76 28.44 -0.34
CA ASP A 18 -8.39 29.72 -0.95
C ASP A 18 -8.08 29.60 -2.46
N ARG A 19 -8.04 28.37 -3.02
CA ARG A 19 -7.72 28.12 -4.43
C ARG A 19 -8.77 27.25 -5.14
N ARG A 20 -10.00 27.76 -5.19
CA ARG A 20 -11.20 27.06 -5.74
C ARG A 20 -11.23 26.98 -7.27
N ASN A 21 -10.34 27.67 -7.96
CA ASN A 21 -10.34 27.82 -9.41
C ASN A 21 -9.49 26.77 -10.15
N ILE A 22 -9.13 25.68 -9.48
CA ILE A 22 -8.45 24.53 -10.07
C ILE A 22 -9.27 23.27 -9.77
N GLU A 23 -9.09 22.26 -10.61
CA GLU A 23 -9.67 20.94 -10.37
C GLU A 23 -8.81 20.18 -9.34
N TYR A 24 -9.46 19.56 -8.37
CA TYR A 24 -8.80 18.71 -7.38
C TYR A 24 -9.11 17.24 -7.67
N PHE A 25 -8.09 16.40 -7.60
CA PHE A 25 -8.20 14.96 -7.80
C PHE A 25 -7.75 14.25 -6.53
N PHE A 26 -8.62 13.45 -5.92
CA PHE A 26 -8.30 12.69 -4.73
C PHE A 26 -8.16 11.22 -5.10
N THR A 27 -7.00 10.61 -4.84
CA THR A 27 -6.72 9.22 -5.24
C THR A 27 -6.24 8.39 -4.05
N ILE A 28 -6.88 7.23 -3.84
CA ILE A 28 -6.41 6.25 -2.87
C ILE A 28 -5.27 5.43 -3.49
N VAL A 29 -4.13 5.40 -2.81
CA VAL A 29 -2.98 4.58 -3.17
C VAL A 29 -3.02 3.28 -2.37
N ASP A 30 -2.93 2.16 -3.07
CA ASP A 30 -2.86 0.82 -2.49
C ASP A 30 -1.47 0.57 -1.88
N SER A 31 -1.19 1.22 -0.75
CA SER A 31 0.06 1.11 0.01
C SER A 31 -0.24 0.98 1.51
N PRO A 32 0.45 0.09 2.26
CA PRO A 32 0.35 0.01 3.71
C PRO A 32 1.13 1.13 4.43
N GLU A 33 1.93 1.90 3.71
CA GLU A 33 2.61 3.08 4.26
C GLU A 33 1.56 4.08 4.76
N LYS A 34 1.88 4.78 5.85
CA LYS A 34 1.01 5.79 6.44
C LYS A 34 1.33 7.15 5.83
N ASN A 35 0.82 7.43 4.65
CA ASN A 35 1.23 8.62 3.90
C ASN A 35 0.08 9.30 3.14
N ALA A 36 0.17 10.60 2.94
CA ALA A 36 -0.61 11.39 2.00
C ALA A 36 0.31 12.47 1.39
N PHE A 37 0.00 12.93 0.18
CA PHE A 37 0.77 14.00 -0.45
C PHE A 37 0.03 14.70 -1.58
N ALA A 38 0.40 15.94 -1.81
CA ALA A 38 -0.06 16.75 -2.93
C ALA A 38 1.01 16.96 -4.02
N LEU A 39 0.58 16.83 -5.28
CA LEU A 39 1.35 17.28 -6.45
C LEU A 39 0.86 18.65 -6.92
N PRO A 40 1.70 19.42 -7.65
CA PRO A 40 1.25 20.62 -8.34
C PRO A 40 0.02 20.35 -9.20
N GLY A 41 -0.94 21.27 -9.17
CA GLY A 41 -2.14 21.21 -10.02
C GLY A 41 -3.37 20.54 -9.40
N GLY A 42 -3.34 20.22 -8.11
CA GLY A 42 -4.55 19.76 -7.38
C GLY A 42 -4.67 18.24 -7.21
N TYR A 43 -3.63 17.47 -7.55
CA TYR A 43 -3.62 16.03 -7.32
C TYR A 43 -3.21 15.71 -5.89
N ILE A 44 -4.07 15.02 -5.17
CA ILE A 44 -3.89 14.62 -3.77
C ILE A 44 -4.01 13.10 -3.69
N TYR A 45 -2.99 12.49 -3.09
CA TYR A 45 -2.88 11.05 -2.92
C TYR A 45 -2.95 10.72 -1.44
N ILE A 46 -3.73 9.70 -1.09
CA ILE A 46 -3.86 9.20 0.27
C ILE A 46 -3.69 7.68 0.28
N THR A 47 -2.82 7.17 1.14
CA THR A 47 -2.55 5.72 1.20
C THR A 47 -3.63 4.97 1.99
N ARG A 48 -3.78 3.67 1.75
CA ARG A 48 -4.58 2.81 2.63
C ARG A 48 -4.04 2.77 4.06
N GLY A 49 -2.72 2.88 4.23
CA GLY A 49 -2.09 2.84 5.54
C GLY A 49 -2.52 4.00 6.45
N ILE A 50 -2.58 5.22 5.92
CA ILE A 50 -3.00 6.39 6.72
C ILE A 50 -4.51 6.40 6.99
N LEU A 51 -5.33 5.89 6.06
CA LEU A 51 -6.79 5.79 6.25
C LEU A 51 -7.19 4.96 7.47
N ALA A 52 -6.40 3.95 7.83
CA ALA A 52 -6.68 3.14 9.00
C ALA A 52 -6.26 3.78 10.34
N LEU A 53 -5.48 4.85 10.32
CA LEU A 53 -5.16 5.64 11.52
C LEU A 53 -6.18 6.74 11.79
N ILE A 54 -6.92 7.13 10.75
CA ILE A 54 -8.00 8.12 10.85
C ILE A 54 -9.20 7.43 11.52
N ASN A 55 -9.81 8.10 12.49
CA ASN A 55 -10.93 7.55 13.27
C ASN A 55 -12.29 8.10 12.83
N ASN A 56 -12.31 9.23 12.12
CA ASN A 56 -13.56 9.89 11.69
C ASN A 56 -13.42 10.80 10.46
N GLU A 57 -14.55 11.24 9.89
CA GLU A 57 -14.59 12.06 8.67
C GLU A 57 -13.93 13.43 8.89
N ALA A 58 -14.01 13.99 10.09
CA ALA A 58 -13.36 15.27 10.41
C ALA A 58 -11.82 15.16 10.48
N GLN A 59 -11.28 14.05 10.99
CA GLN A 59 -9.85 13.74 10.91
C GLN A 59 -9.41 13.59 9.44
N LEU A 60 -10.20 12.88 8.63
CA LEU A 60 -9.96 12.80 7.18
C LEU A 60 -9.97 14.18 6.52
N ALA A 61 -10.95 15.02 6.86
CA ALA A 61 -11.04 16.38 6.35
C ALA A 61 -9.84 17.24 6.77
N GLY A 62 -9.31 17.05 7.98
CA GLY A 62 -8.08 17.68 8.44
C GLY A 62 -6.86 17.26 7.62
N VAL A 63 -6.67 15.96 7.39
CA VAL A 63 -5.57 15.42 6.56
C VAL A 63 -5.67 15.92 5.12
N LEU A 64 -6.84 15.85 4.50
CA LEU A 64 -7.03 16.35 3.14
C LEU A 64 -6.91 17.88 3.08
N GLY A 65 -7.37 18.59 4.11
CA GLY A 65 -7.25 20.04 4.25
C GLY A 65 -5.80 20.49 4.29
N HIS A 66 -4.95 19.77 5.03
CA HIS A 66 -3.51 19.97 5.05
C HIS A 66 -2.90 19.81 3.64
N GLU A 67 -3.20 18.72 2.92
CA GLU A 67 -2.71 18.55 1.54
C GLU A 67 -3.19 19.67 0.59
N ILE A 68 -4.44 20.12 0.74
CA ILE A 68 -4.97 21.27 0.00
C ILE A 68 -4.23 22.56 0.38
N GLY A 69 -3.82 22.70 1.65
CA GLY A 69 -2.96 23.77 2.16
C GLY A 69 -1.66 23.88 1.37
N HIS A 70 -0.95 22.77 1.16
CA HIS A 70 0.26 22.73 0.32
C HIS A 70 -0.01 23.19 -1.13
N VAL A 71 -1.13 22.78 -1.72
CA VAL A 71 -1.52 23.18 -3.08
C VAL A 71 -1.84 24.68 -3.15
N CYS A 72 -2.57 25.20 -2.16
CA CYS A 72 -2.97 26.61 -2.09
C CYS A 72 -1.76 27.52 -1.90
N ALA A 73 -0.88 27.18 -0.95
CA ALA A 73 0.32 27.93 -0.65
C ALA A 73 1.47 27.68 -1.66
N ARG A 74 1.26 26.78 -2.63
CA ARG A 74 2.21 26.41 -3.69
C ARG A 74 3.54 25.88 -3.14
N HIS A 75 3.52 25.13 -2.04
CA HIS A 75 4.73 24.68 -1.35
C HIS A 75 5.64 23.84 -2.25
N SER A 76 5.11 22.88 -3.00
CA SER A 76 5.90 22.07 -3.94
C SER A 76 6.57 22.94 -5.01
N ALA A 77 5.86 23.91 -5.58
CA ALA A 77 6.43 24.81 -6.58
C ALA A 77 7.53 25.73 -5.98
N LYS A 78 7.33 26.24 -4.77
CA LYS A 78 8.33 27.04 -4.05
C LYS A 78 9.58 26.22 -3.72
N GLN A 79 9.40 25.00 -3.22
CA GLN A 79 10.51 24.10 -2.88
C GLN A 79 11.29 23.66 -4.12
N ILE A 80 10.60 23.29 -5.20
CA ILE A 80 11.21 22.95 -6.48
C ILE A 80 11.97 24.18 -7.04
N SER A 81 11.38 25.38 -6.98
CA SER A 81 12.05 26.62 -7.37
C SER A 81 13.28 26.96 -6.50
N GLN A 82 13.27 26.63 -5.21
CA GLN A 82 14.41 26.84 -4.31
C GLN A 82 15.53 25.83 -4.58
N ALA A 83 15.19 24.57 -4.83
CA ALA A 83 16.15 23.50 -5.06
C ALA A 83 16.84 23.60 -6.42
N TYR A 84 16.15 24.07 -7.47
CA TYR A 84 16.66 24.07 -8.85
C TYR A 84 16.72 25.46 -9.51
N GLY A 85 16.27 26.53 -8.82
CA GLY A 85 16.35 27.90 -9.31
C GLY A 85 15.64 28.14 -10.65
N TYR A 86 16.21 29.02 -11.50
CA TYR A 86 15.70 29.33 -12.85
C TYR A 86 15.78 28.15 -13.83
N GLN A 87 16.40 27.01 -13.47
CA GLN A 87 16.50 25.86 -14.38
C GLN A 87 15.12 25.24 -14.69
N ILE A 88 14.14 25.40 -13.81
CA ILE A 88 12.74 25.02 -14.06
C ILE A 88 12.05 25.92 -15.09
N LEU A 89 12.43 27.19 -15.21
CA LEU A 89 11.87 28.09 -16.23
C LEU A 89 12.24 27.64 -17.65
N MET A 90 13.38 26.97 -17.84
CA MET A 90 13.71 26.27 -19.10
C MET A 90 12.88 24.99 -19.34
N LEU A 91 12.37 24.36 -18.29
CA LEU A 91 11.51 23.17 -18.39
C LEU A 91 10.03 23.56 -18.58
N GLY A 92 9.60 24.72 -18.08
CA GLY A 92 8.23 25.23 -18.22
C GLY A 92 7.77 25.45 -19.66
N SER A 93 8.69 25.69 -20.60
CA SER A 93 8.39 25.74 -22.05
C SER A 93 8.21 24.36 -22.69
N SER A 94 8.64 23.28 -22.01
CA SER A 94 8.62 21.91 -22.52
C SER A 94 7.41 21.07 -22.06
N ILE A 95 6.66 21.52 -21.05
CA ILE A 95 5.43 20.85 -20.58
C ILE A 95 4.32 20.87 -21.66
N PHE A 96 4.41 21.80 -22.61
CA PHE A 96 3.49 21.90 -23.76
C PHE A 96 3.91 21.07 -25.00
N LEU A 97 5.02 20.31 -24.94
CA LEU A 97 5.54 19.53 -26.07
C LEU A 97 5.62 18.03 -25.71
N PRO A 98 4.80 17.14 -26.32
CA PRO A 98 4.67 15.73 -25.89
C PRO A 98 5.88 14.82 -26.20
N GLN A 99 6.94 15.33 -26.83
CA GLN A 99 7.90 14.50 -27.59
C GLN A 99 9.30 14.35 -26.97
N LEU A 100 9.53 14.71 -25.70
CA LEU A 100 10.87 14.62 -25.12
C LEU A 100 10.99 13.68 -23.93
N ARG A 101 12.09 12.91 -23.93
CA ARG A 101 12.69 12.10 -22.83
C ARG A 101 12.97 12.90 -21.53
N GLN A 102 12.51 14.14 -21.42
CA GLN A 102 12.67 15.03 -20.27
C GLN A 102 11.61 14.79 -19.18
N TRP A 103 10.53 14.07 -19.49
CA TRP A 103 9.50 13.71 -18.50
C TRP A 103 10.05 12.88 -17.32
N SER A 104 11.06 12.02 -17.54
CA SER A 104 11.64 11.22 -16.45
C SER A 104 12.46 12.07 -15.46
N GLN A 105 13.19 13.07 -15.96
CA GLN A 105 13.97 13.97 -15.11
C GLN A 105 13.07 14.91 -14.30
N ILE A 106 11.99 15.41 -14.93
CA ILE A 106 10.97 16.20 -14.24
C ILE A 106 10.24 15.34 -13.19
N SER A 107 9.92 14.08 -13.49
CA SER A 107 9.30 13.19 -12.51
C SER A 107 10.23 12.94 -11.34
N ASP A 108 11.51 12.65 -11.57
CA ASP A 108 12.47 12.38 -10.49
C ASP A 108 12.69 13.61 -9.58
N ILE A 109 12.65 14.82 -10.13
CA ILE A 109 12.71 16.08 -9.38
C ILE A 109 11.45 16.29 -8.53
N ILE A 110 10.27 16.06 -9.11
CA ILE A 110 8.99 16.21 -8.41
C ILE A 110 8.89 15.18 -7.30
N PHE A 111 9.11 13.89 -7.60
CA PHE A 111 9.05 12.79 -6.63
C PHE A 111 10.17 12.88 -5.58
N GLY A 112 11.37 13.32 -5.95
CA GLY A 112 12.49 13.53 -5.01
C GLY A 112 12.24 14.70 -4.05
N SER A 113 11.63 15.79 -4.52
CA SER A 113 11.26 16.93 -3.65
C SER A 113 10.17 16.55 -2.64
N ILE A 114 9.24 15.69 -3.05
CA ILE A 114 8.16 15.17 -2.20
C ILE A 114 8.73 14.26 -1.10
N GLN A 115 9.70 13.39 -1.40
CA GLN A 115 10.32 12.53 -0.38
C GLN A 115 11.06 13.31 0.73
N ASN A 116 11.62 14.48 0.40
CA ASN A 116 12.40 15.28 1.37
C ASN A 116 11.53 16.00 2.42
N GLY A 117 10.20 15.94 2.33
CA GLY A 117 9.30 16.71 3.18
C GLY A 117 9.38 18.22 2.95
N PHE A 118 8.50 18.98 3.59
CA PHE A 118 8.55 20.44 3.56
C PHE A 118 9.20 21.01 4.82
N GLY A 119 9.79 22.21 4.71
CA GLY A 119 10.33 22.91 5.87
C GLY A 119 9.23 23.29 6.87
N ARG A 120 9.59 23.40 8.16
CA ARG A 120 8.68 23.68 9.29
C ARG A 120 7.68 24.82 9.05
N GLN A 121 8.10 25.90 8.38
CA GLN A 121 7.21 27.03 8.10
C GLN A 121 6.08 26.66 7.12
N TYR A 122 6.36 25.81 6.13
CA TYR A 122 5.36 25.31 5.20
C TYR A 122 4.39 24.36 5.90
N GLU A 123 4.87 23.51 6.82
CA GLU A 123 4.02 22.65 7.64
C GLU A 123 3.04 23.46 8.49
N PHE A 124 3.54 24.46 9.23
CA PHE A 124 2.67 25.32 10.04
C PHE A 124 1.65 26.08 9.20
N GLN A 125 2.06 26.62 8.05
CA GLN A 125 1.12 27.26 7.14
C GLN A 125 0.07 26.28 6.62
N SER A 126 0.47 25.04 6.31
CA SER A 126 -0.41 24.00 5.81
C SER A 126 -1.41 23.53 6.86
N ASP A 127 -0.97 23.38 8.11
CA ASP A 127 -1.82 23.07 9.27
C ASP A 127 -2.87 24.16 9.49
N ASP A 128 -2.44 25.43 9.55
CA ASP A 128 -3.35 26.56 9.74
C ASP A 128 -4.40 26.62 8.61
N LEU A 129 -3.98 26.45 7.35
CA LEU A 129 -4.89 26.43 6.21
C LEU A 129 -5.83 25.22 6.26
N GLY A 130 -5.31 24.03 6.57
CA GLY A 130 -6.09 22.81 6.67
C GLY A 130 -7.19 22.88 7.73
N GLU A 131 -6.88 23.41 8.91
CA GLU A 131 -7.86 23.64 9.98
C GLU A 131 -8.92 24.66 9.58
N ASN A 132 -8.51 25.76 8.93
CA ASN A 132 -9.44 26.74 8.37
C ASN A 132 -10.38 26.10 7.33
N TYR A 133 -9.87 25.26 6.44
CA TYR A 133 -10.67 24.63 5.40
C TYR A 133 -11.61 23.57 5.96
N ALA A 134 -11.15 22.74 6.90
CA ALA A 134 -11.99 21.78 7.61
C ALA A 134 -13.12 22.50 8.38
N PHE A 135 -12.81 23.58 9.09
CA PHE A 135 -13.78 24.41 9.80
C PHE A 135 -14.81 25.03 8.85
N ARG A 136 -14.37 25.66 7.75
CA ARG A 136 -15.28 26.23 6.73
C ARG A 136 -16.16 25.17 6.04
N ALA A 137 -15.69 23.92 5.96
CA ALA A 137 -16.45 22.79 5.44
C ALA A 137 -17.43 22.20 6.48
N GLY A 138 -17.45 22.74 7.70
CA GLY A 138 -18.35 22.37 8.80
C GLY A 138 -17.86 21.22 9.67
N TYR A 139 -16.57 20.88 9.63
CA TYR A 139 -15.96 19.86 10.50
C TYR A 139 -15.32 20.48 11.74
N ASP A 140 -15.20 19.70 12.82
CA ASP A 140 -14.47 20.13 14.01
C ASP A 140 -12.96 20.22 13.72
N PRO A 141 -12.35 21.42 13.70
CA PRO A 141 -10.94 21.58 13.35
C PRO A 141 -9.99 20.94 14.38
N ALA A 142 -10.45 20.71 15.62
CA ALA A 142 -9.63 20.06 16.65
C ALA A 142 -9.27 18.60 16.29
N GLN A 143 -9.99 18.00 15.34
CA GLN A 143 -9.71 16.65 14.87
C GLN A 143 -8.38 16.56 14.09
N ALA A 144 -7.89 17.64 13.48
CA ALA A 144 -6.56 17.65 12.88
C ALA A 144 -5.46 17.43 13.94
N ALA A 145 -5.54 18.15 15.06
CA ALA A 145 -4.64 17.96 16.20
C ALA A 145 -4.77 16.56 16.86
N ALA A 146 -5.98 16.02 16.93
CA ALA A 146 -6.23 14.67 17.43
C ALA A 146 -5.55 13.61 16.54
N PHE A 147 -5.62 13.76 15.21
CA PHE A 147 -4.92 12.89 14.27
C PHE A 147 -3.39 12.99 14.42
N LEU A 148 -2.82 14.20 14.52
CA LEU A 148 -1.39 14.38 14.76
C LEU A 148 -0.93 13.73 16.08
N THR A 149 -1.75 13.80 17.12
CA THR A 149 -1.49 13.12 18.40
C THR A 149 -1.49 11.60 18.24
N ALA A 150 -2.47 11.04 17.53
CA ALA A 150 -2.54 9.60 17.25
C ALA A 150 -1.33 9.11 16.45
N LEU A 151 -0.91 9.91 15.47
CA LEU A 151 0.29 9.68 14.67
C LEU A 151 1.54 9.61 15.56
N LYS A 152 1.77 10.62 16.40
CA LYS A 152 2.88 10.69 17.35
C LYS A 152 2.92 9.51 18.33
N ASN A 153 1.76 9.08 18.83
CA ASN A 153 1.70 7.96 19.77
C ASN A 153 2.09 6.65 19.09
N THR A 154 1.72 6.48 17.81
CA THR A 154 2.09 5.31 17.02
C THR A 154 3.61 5.22 16.78
N GLU A 155 4.34 6.35 16.79
CA GLU A 155 5.81 6.38 16.66
C GLU A 155 6.53 5.92 17.94
N LYS A 156 5.93 6.10 19.12
CA LYS A 156 6.55 5.79 20.42
C LYS A 156 6.53 4.31 20.81
N GLU A 157 5.64 3.52 20.22
CA GLU A 157 5.40 2.11 20.61
C GLU A 157 6.38 1.09 19.98
N GLY A 158 7.46 1.53 19.33
CA GLY A 158 8.60 0.66 19.01
C GLY A 158 8.46 -0.24 17.77
N GLY A 159 7.57 0.08 16.84
CA GLY A 159 7.72 -0.42 15.46
C GLY A 159 8.99 0.20 14.84
N GLU A 160 9.70 -0.53 13.96
CA GLU A 160 10.71 0.07 13.06
C GLU A 160 10.22 1.44 12.55
N GLN A 161 11.12 2.36 12.20
CA GLN A 161 10.76 3.58 11.47
C GLN A 161 10.19 3.23 10.08
N ILE A 162 9.00 2.63 10.02
CA ILE A 162 8.25 2.27 8.83
C ILE A 162 7.34 3.48 8.50
N PHE A 163 7.96 4.64 8.50
CA PHE A 163 7.43 5.83 7.88
C PHE A 163 8.36 6.08 6.71
N HIS A 164 8.10 5.39 5.60
CA HIS A 164 8.64 5.76 4.30
C HIS A 164 7.52 6.53 3.62
N GLY A 165 7.61 7.86 3.64
CA GLY A 165 6.56 8.74 3.15
C GLY A 165 6.67 10.16 3.71
N ILE A 166 6.00 11.12 3.08
CA ILE A 166 6.04 12.55 3.38
C ILE A 166 5.80 12.86 4.87
N PHE A 167 4.98 12.05 5.55
CA PHE A 167 4.73 12.17 6.99
C PHE A 167 5.89 11.78 7.91
N ALA A 168 6.82 10.93 7.44
CA ALA A 168 8.10 10.65 8.12
C ALA A 168 9.01 11.87 8.18
N SER A 169 8.85 12.74 7.18
CA SER A 169 9.66 13.93 6.93
C SER A 169 9.10 15.16 7.66
N HIS A 170 8.18 14.99 8.62
CA HIS A 170 7.63 16.05 9.48
C HIS A 170 8.03 15.90 10.95
N PRO A 171 9.33 16.01 11.29
CA PRO A 171 9.88 15.67 12.61
C PRO A 171 9.43 16.57 13.79
N GLU A 172 8.60 17.59 13.56
CA GLU A 172 8.21 18.62 14.54
C GLU A 172 6.79 18.43 15.10
N THR A 173 6.35 17.17 15.25
CA THR A 173 4.95 16.82 15.57
C THR A 173 4.45 17.46 16.87
N GLU A 174 5.30 17.70 17.88
CA GLU A 174 4.86 18.33 19.13
C GLU A 174 4.42 19.79 18.98
N ASP A 175 5.20 20.59 18.25
CA ASP A 175 4.89 22.01 18.06
C ASP A 175 3.72 22.21 17.12
N ARG A 176 3.61 21.34 16.10
CA ARG A 176 2.42 21.27 15.24
C ARG A 176 1.17 20.98 16.05
N ILE A 177 1.19 19.97 16.93
CA ILE A 177 0.06 19.64 17.82
C ILE A 177 -0.32 20.85 18.70
N LYS A 178 0.66 21.50 19.34
CA LYS A 178 0.38 22.68 20.19
C LYS A 178 -0.26 23.82 19.40
N ARG A 179 0.25 24.10 18.21
CA ARG A 179 -0.28 25.16 17.32
C ARG A 179 -1.69 24.83 16.84
N ALA A 180 -1.90 23.60 16.37
CA ALA A 180 -3.19 23.09 15.92
C ALA A 180 -4.25 23.17 17.04
N LEU A 181 -3.90 22.77 18.27
CA LEU A 181 -4.81 22.91 19.42
C LEU A 181 -5.18 24.38 19.73
N ALA A 182 -4.21 25.30 19.64
CA ALA A 182 -4.47 26.72 19.86
C ALA A 182 -5.39 27.30 18.77
N HIS A 183 -5.05 27.08 17.50
CA HIS A 183 -5.79 27.62 16.37
C HIS A 183 -7.19 26.99 16.22
N SER A 184 -7.33 25.67 16.42
CA SER A 184 -8.65 25.03 16.47
C SER A 184 -9.53 25.56 17.60
N SER A 185 -8.97 25.91 18.77
CA SER A 185 -9.73 26.53 19.86
C SER A 185 -10.25 27.92 19.48
N GLU A 186 -9.44 28.73 18.79
CA GLU A 186 -9.84 30.03 18.26
C GLU A 186 -10.99 29.87 17.23
N LEU A 187 -10.85 28.96 16.26
CA LEU A 187 -11.88 28.69 15.25
C LEU A 187 -13.21 28.23 15.88
N LYS A 188 -13.14 27.33 16.88
CA LYS A 188 -14.33 26.84 17.58
C LYS A 188 -15.04 27.95 18.35
N SER A 189 -14.29 28.88 18.96
CA SER A 189 -14.89 30.03 19.66
C SER A 189 -15.68 30.95 18.72
N ALA A 190 -15.33 30.96 17.43
CA ALA A 190 -16.02 31.72 16.39
C ALA A 190 -17.18 30.94 15.73
N SER A 191 -17.37 29.66 16.07
CA SER A 191 -18.44 28.85 15.50
C SER A 191 -19.82 29.28 16.00
N THR A 192 -20.79 29.37 15.09
CA THR A 192 -22.20 29.66 15.41
C THR A 192 -23.10 28.43 15.30
N GLY A 193 -22.53 27.27 14.93
CA GLY A 193 -23.26 26.02 14.73
C GLY A 193 -22.49 24.79 15.20
N GLU A 194 -23.17 23.66 15.18
CA GLU A 194 -22.58 22.36 15.54
C GLU A 194 -21.61 21.90 14.46
N LEU A 195 -20.40 21.51 14.88
CA LEU A 195 -19.33 21.04 14.00
C LEU A 195 -19.36 19.52 13.91
N LYS A 196 -19.14 19.01 12.70
CA LYS A 196 -19.23 17.58 12.40
C LYS A 196 -17.95 16.85 12.76
N ILE A 197 -18.07 15.67 13.36
CA ILE A 197 -16.97 14.70 13.56
C ILE A 197 -17.20 13.47 12.66
N LEU A 198 -18.40 12.87 12.78
CA LEU A 198 -18.91 11.75 11.96
C LEU A 198 -18.10 10.45 12.08
N ASP A 199 -17.94 9.94 13.29
CA ASP A 199 -17.23 8.67 13.57
C ASP A 199 -17.91 7.48 12.86
N ASP A 200 -19.19 7.22 13.11
CA ASP A 200 -19.91 6.06 12.57
C ASP A 200 -19.97 6.03 11.04
N LYS A 201 -20.13 7.20 10.42
CA LYS A 201 -20.17 7.32 8.96
C LYS A 201 -18.82 6.93 8.37
N TYR A 202 -17.73 7.42 8.94
CA TYR A 202 -16.39 7.08 8.48
C TYR A 202 -16.09 5.59 8.67
N VAL A 203 -16.36 5.04 9.84
CA VAL A 203 -16.18 3.60 10.12
C VAL A 203 -17.00 2.73 9.15
N SER A 204 -18.24 3.11 8.84
CA SER A 204 -19.07 2.39 7.87
C SER A 204 -18.51 2.41 6.43
N MET A 205 -17.79 3.47 6.07
CA MET A 205 -17.11 3.59 4.77
C MET A 205 -15.80 2.79 4.73
N LEU A 206 -15.22 2.52 5.91
CA LEU A 206 -14.08 1.63 6.07
C LEU A 206 -14.47 0.14 6.21
N GLN A 207 -15.76 -0.20 6.31
CA GLN A 207 -16.17 -1.62 6.33
C GLN A 207 -15.72 -2.32 5.04
N GLY A 208 -14.83 -3.30 5.18
CA GLY A 208 -14.17 -4.00 4.07
C GLY A 208 -12.87 -3.34 3.57
N LEU A 209 -12.42 -2.24 4.17
CA LEU A 209 -11.06 -1.73 3.99
C LEU A 209 -10.11 -2.70 4.67
N VAL A 210 -9.40 -3.48 3.87
CA VAL A 210 -8.30 -4.31 4.36
C VAL A 210 -7.18 -3.36 4.83
N TYR A 211 -6.67 -3.53 6.05
CA TYR A 211 -5.52 -2.77 6.58
C TYR A 211 -4.47 -3.75 7.11
N GLY A 212 -3.19 -3.40 6.90
CA GLY A 212 -2.04 -4.30 7.09
C GLY A 212 -1.44 -4.79 5.77
N LYS A 213 -0.27 -5.44 5.85
CA LYS A 213 0.50 -6.02 4.72
C LYS A 213 -0.22 -7.19 4.03
N GLY A 214 -1.54 -7.14 3.74
CA GLY A 214 -2.32 -8.38 3.55
C GLY A 214 -3.36 -8.43 2.43
N GLY A 215 -3.65 -7.35 1.71
CA GLY A 215 -4.69 -7.39 0.65
C GLY A 215 -4.31 -8.37 -0.48
N LYS A 216 -3.14 -8.16 -1.09
CA LYS A 216 -2.59 -9.04 -2.14
C LYS A 216 -1.61 -10.07 -1.59
N GLU A 217 -0.99 -9.78 -0.45
CA GLU A 217 0.09 -10.57 0.13
C GLU A 217 -0.43 -11.76 0.95
N GLY A 218 -1.71 -11.75 1.35
CA GLY A 218 -2.33 -12.76 2.20
C GLY A 218 -2.00 -12.59 3.69
N ALA A 219 -2.46 -13.53 4.52
CA ALA A 219 -2.21 -13.59 5.96
C ALA A 219 -1.98 -15.04 6.39
N ILE A 220 -1.16 -15.25 7.42
CA ILE A 220 -0.94 -16.56 8.04
C ILE A 220 -1.74 -16.59 9.34
N VAL A 221 -2.68 -17.55 9.45
CA VAL A 221 -3.49 -17.77 10.67
C VAL A 221 -3.28 -19.22 11.09
N GLY A 222 -2.54 -19.39 12.20
CA GLY A 222 -1.96 -20.69 12.54
C GLY A 222 -1.09 -21.20 11.39
N GLU A 223 -1.38 -22.40 10.92
CA GLU A 223 -0.66 -23.13 9.88
C GLU A 223 -1.39 -22.99 8.55
N THR A 224 -2.19 -21.94 8.36
CA THR A 224 -2.92 -21.70 7.12
C THR A 224 -2.59 -20.32 6.59
N TYR A 225 -2.03 -20.30 5.38
CA TYR A 225 -1.95 -19.09 4.58
C TYR A 225 -3.28 -18.86 3.87
N LYS A 226 -3.85 -17.67 4.03
CA LYS A 226 -5.12 -17.24 3.42
C LYS A 226 -4.89 -16.02 2.56
N ASN A 227 -5.41 -16.02 1.34
CA ASN A 227 -5.35 -14.86 0.46
C ASN A 227 -6.74 -14.44 0.01
N ARG A 228 -7.20 -13.30 0.54
CA ARG A 228 -8.55 -12.78 0.28
C ARG A 228 -8.70 -12.20 -1.12
N ALA A 229 -7.72 -11.44 -1.62
CA ALA A 229 -7.82 -10.85 -2.97
C ALA A 229 -7.96 -11.92 -4.06
N TYR A 230 -7.34 -13.08 -3.85
CA TYR A 230 -7.37 -14.19 -4.80
C TYR A 230 -8.24 -15.37 -4.34
N GLN A 231 -8.93 -15.24 -3.20
CA GLN A 231 -9.94 -16.19 -2.73
C GLN A 231 -9.41 -17.63 -2.66
N PHE A 232 -8.25 -17.86 -2.04
CA PHE A 232 -7.72 -19.19 -1.79
C PHE A 232 -6.99 -19.30 -0.44
N ALA A 233 -6.82 -20.53 0.05
CA ALA A 233 -6.01 -20.86 1.20
C ALA A 233 -5.15 -22.11 0.94
N ILE A 234 -4.04 -22.20 1.68
CA ILE A 234 -3.08 -23.31 1.65
C ILE A 234 -2.64 -23.57 3.10
N SER A 235 -2.59 -24.84 3.51
CA SER A 235 -2.02 -25.26 4.78
C SER A 235 -0.50 -25.41 4.67
N LEU A 236 0.21 -24.85 5.63
CA LEU A 236 1.66 -24.90 5.77
C LEU A 236 2.06 -26.09 6.64
N PRO A 237 3.28 -26.64 6.46
CA PRO A 237 3.75 -27.73 7.31
C PRO A 237 3.90 -27.29 8.78
N LEU A 238 3.58 -28.19 9.70
CA LEU A 238 3.66 -27.91 11.13
C LEU A 238 5.13 -27.75 11.56
N GLY A 239 5.42 -26.73 12.35
CA GLY A 239 6.76 -26.47 12.89
C GLY A 239 7.73 -25.78 11.91
N TRP A 240 7.27 -25.43 10.70
CA TRP A 240 8.05 -24.65 9.75
C TRP A 240 7.97 -23.15 10.07
N ASP A 241 9.09 -22.45 9.96
CA ASP A 241 9.15 -21.00 10.12
C ASP A 241 8.53 -20.32 8.90
N SER A 242 7.39 -19.66 9.11
CA SER A 242 6.54 -19.16 8.03
C SER A 242 6.27 -17.67 8.17
N SER A 243 6.56 -16.93 7.12
CA SER A 243 6.47 -15.47 7.09
C SER A 243 5.97 -14.97 5.73
N ILE A 244 5.59 -13.70 5.68
CA ILE A 244 5.29 -13.00 4.43
C ILE A 244 6.35 -11.92 4.24
N GLU A 245 7.24 -12.12 3.26
CA GLU A 245 8.36 -11.24 2.97
C GLU A 245 8.16 -10.57 1.60
N LYS A 246 8.14 -9.23 1.59
CA LYS A 246 7.93 -8.43 0.36
C LYS A 246 6.73 -8.93 -0.46
N GLY A 247 5.64 -9.28 0.24
CA GLY A 247 4.40 -9.78 -0.34
C GLY A 247 4.39 -11.22 -0.84
N ASN A 248 5.44 -12.01 -0.58
CA ASN A 248 5.48 -13.42 -0.94
C ASN A 248 5.46 -14.27 0.35
N LEU A 249 4.60 -15.29 0.37
CA LEU A 249 4.66 -16.33 1.39
C LEU A 249 6.00 -17.08 1.25
N ILE A 250 6.71 -17.20 2.35
CA ILE A 250 7.89 -18.04 2.50
C ILE A 250 7.70 -18.90 3.75
N SER A 251 7.89 -20.21 3.63
CA SER A 251 7.88 -21.14 4.74
C SER A 251 9.12 -22.03 4.63
N LYS A 252 9.92 -22.12 5.69
CA LYS A 252 11.17 -22.87 5.73
C LYS A 252 11.09 -23.97 6.78
N ASP A 253 11.71 -25.10 6.50
CA ASP A 253 11.85 -26.15 7.51
C ASP A 253 12.73 -25.68 8.70
N PRO A 254 12.70 -26.39 9.84
CA PRO A 254 13.45 -25.98 11.03
C PRO A 254 14.95 -25.79 10.80
N ASP A 255 15.53 -26.52 9.85
CA ASP A 255 16.94 -26.45 9.50
C ASP A 255 17.25 -25.38 8.43
N GLY A 256 16.22 -24.77 7.83
CA GLY A 256 16.33 -23.74 6.79
C GLY A 256 16.85 -24.25 5.44
N ILE A 257 16.84 -25.56 5.21
CA ILE A 257 17.35 -26.21 4.00
C ILE A 257 16.26 -26.41 2.94
N SER A 258 15.03 -26.68 3.37
CA SER A 258 13.86 -26.81 2.49
C SER A 258 12.98 -25.60 2.62
N ALA A 259 12.31 -25.20 1.53
CA ALA A 259 11.36 -24.11 1.60
C ALA A 259 10.19 -24.26 0.63
N ILE A 260 9.10 -23.59 0.97
CA ILE A 260 7.91 -23.38 0.17
C ILE A 260 7.77 -21.87 -0.03
N LYS A 261 7.66 -21.46 -1.29
CA LYS A 261 7.51 -20.06 -1.67
C LYS A 261 6.34 -19.88 -2.61
N LEU A 262 5.49 -18.91 -2.34
CA LEU A 262 4.45 -18.50 -3.29
C LEU A 262 4.93 -17.31 -4.11
N GLU A 263 4.88 -17.42 -5.43
CA GLU A 263 5.26 -16.36 -6.36
C GLU A 263 4.08 -15.96 -7.26
N HIS A 264 4.01 -14.66 -7.56
CA HIS A 264 3.15 -14.13 -8.61
C HIS A 264 3.83 -14.25 -9.97
N ILE A 265 3.08 -14.71 -10.97
CA ILE A 265 3.52 -14.71 -12.38
C ILE A 265 2.85 -13.51 -13.07
N PRO A 266 3.56 -12.37 -13.26
CA PRO A 266 2.98 -11.17 -13.84
C PRO A 266 2.68 -11.42 -15.32
N THR A 267 1.40 -11.43 -15.69
CA THR A 267 1.02 -11.66 -17.09
C THR A 267 -0.16 -10.78 -17.49
N ARG A 268 -0.21 -10.43 -18.78
CA ARG A 268 -1.38 -9.82 -19.42
C ARG A 268 -2.19 -10.94 -20.08
N GLY A 269 -3.48 -11.03 -19.75
CA GLY A 269 -4.42 -11.98 -20.35
C GLY A 269 -4.81 -13.15 -19.44
N SER A 270 -5.77 -13.95 -19.89
CA SER A 270 -6.19 -15.17 -19.20
C SER A 270 -5.32 -16.33 -19.64
N LEU A 271 -4.51 -16.89 -18.74
CA LEU A 271 -3.71 -18.08 -18.99
C LEU A 271 -4.42 -19.33 -18.48
N THR A 272 -3.95 -20.50 -18.90
CA THR A 272 -4.15 -21.78 -18.21
C THR A 272 -2.97 -22.05 -17.27
N PRO A 273 -3.11 -22.95 -16.27
CA PRO A 273 -2.00 -23.33 -15.39
C PRO A 273 -0.75 -23.83 -16.15
N LEU A 274 -0.95 -24.60 -17.23
CA LEU A 274 0.15 -25.05 -18.09
C LEU A 274 0.87 -23.89 -18.78
N GLN A 275 0.13 -22.94 -19.36
CA GLN A 275 0.73 -21.74 -19.98
C GLN A 275 1.45 -20.86 -18.95
N ALA A 276 0.95 -20.81 -17.71
CA ALA A 276 1.63 -20.13 -16.62
C ALA A 276 2.96 -20.82 -16.27
N ALA A 277 2.98 -22.16 -16.25
CA ALA A 277 4.19 -22.94 -16.07
C ALA A 277 5.22 -22.68 -17.17
N GLU A 278 4.81 -22.70 -18.45
CA GLU A 278 5.70 -22.43 -19.59
C GLU A 278 6.36 -21.04 -19.51
N LYS A 279 5.60 -20.00 -19.12
CA LYS A 279 6.15 -18.65 -18.93
C LYS A 279 7.10 -18.57 -17.74
N TRP A 280 6.77 -19.25 -16.63
CA TRP A 280 7.64 -19.28 -15.46
C TRP A 280 8.94 -20.04 -15.75
N GLU A 281 8.86 -21.13 -16.52
CA GLU A 281 10.01 -21.89 -17.04
C GLU A 281 10.93 -21.02 -17.89
N GLU A 282 10.39 -20.28 -18.85
CA GLU A 282 11.14 -19.34 -19.70
C GLU A 282 11.86 -18.27 -18.87
N LYS A 283 11.13 -17.61 -17.97
CA LYS A 283 11.66 -16.56 -17.09
C LYS A 283 12.82 -17.06 -16.24
N ASN A 284 12.70 -18.27 -15.68
CA ASN A 284 13.69 -18.85 -14.78
C ASN A 284 14.76 -19.68 -15.50
N ARG A 285 14.66 -19.84 -16.82
CA ARG A 285 15.54 -20.68 -17.65
C ARG A 285 15.60 -22.13 -17.14
N LEU A 286 14.46 -22.65 -16.70
CA LEU A 286 14.31 -24.01 -16.22
C LEU A 286 13.60 -24.87 -17.25
N LYS A 287 13.92 -26.17 -17.28
CA LYS A 287 13.17 -27.18 -18.05
C LYS A 287 12.65 -28.23 -17.09
N LYS A 288 11.35 -28.52 -17.16
CA LYS A 288 10.77 -29.64 -16.42
C LYS A 288 11.27 -30.98 -16.96
N PHE A 289 11.44 -31.95 -16.07
CA PHE A 289 11.66 -33.35 -16.46
C PHE A 289 10.38 -34.19 -16.31
N GLU A 290 9.41 -33.71 -15.52
CA GLU A 290 8.11 -34.33 -15.31
C GLU A 290 7.05 -33.24 -15.08
N GLY A 291 5.82 -33.48 -15.52
CA GLY A 291 4.69 -32.64 -15.13
C GLY A 291 3.34 -33.17 -15.58
N SER A 292 2.29 -32.72 -14.90
CA SER A 292 0.92 -33.20 -15.10
C SER A 292 -0.10 -32.11 -14.76
N SER A 293 -1.23 -32.12 -15.48
CA SER A 293 -2.40 -31.31 -15.13
C SER A 293 -3.28 -32.06 -14.14
N SER A 294 -3.85 -31.37 -13.17
CA SER A 294 -4.75 -31.95 -12.17
C SER A 294 -5.72 -30.90 -11.65
N VAL A 295 -6.79 -31.35 -10.98
CA VAL A 295 -7.73 -30.49 -10.27
C VAL A 295 -7.58 -30.73 -8.77
N ILE A 296 -7.30 -29.67 -8.00
CA ILE A 296 -7.17 -29.73 -6.54
C ILE A 296 -8.28 -28.87 -5.94
N ASN A 297 -9.20 -29.50 -5.20
CA ASN A 297 -10.33 -28.83 -4.53
C ASN A 297 -11.04 -27.79 -5.42
N THR A 298 -11.46 -28.20 -6.62
CA THR A 298 -12.13 -27.37 -7.66
C THR A 298 -11.26 -26.32 -8.38
N ILE A 299 -9.96 -26.29 -8.10
CA ILE A 299 -9.01 -25.38 -8.76
C ILE A 299 -8.22 -26.18 -9.80
N ASP A 300 -8.25 -25.72 -11.06
CA ASP A 300 -7.39 -26.26 -12.11
C ASP A 300 -5.93 -25.93 -11.81
N THR A 301 -5.07 -26.95 -11.93
CA THR A 301 -3.66 -26.84 -11.60
C THR A 301 -2.77 -27.58 -12.60
N TYR A 302 -1.50 -27.22 -12.61
CA TYR A 302 -0.43 -27.95 -13.28
C TYR A 302 0.74 -28.09 -12.32
N THR A 303 1.29 -29.29 -12.18
CA THR A 303 2.48 -29.53 -11.33
C THR A 303 3.66 -29.91 -12.20
N GLY A 304 4.81 -29.29 -11.97
CA GLY A 304 6.06 -29.60 -12.67
C GLY A 304 7.20 -29.90 -11.71
N PHE A 305 8.13 -30.76 -12.14
CA PHE A 305 9.37 -31.04 -11.43
C PHE A 305 10.59 -30.54 -12.21
N TYR A 306 11.52 -29.91 -11.49
CA TYR A 306 12.67 -29.23 -12.06
C TYR A 306 13.95 -29.52 -11.28
N ASP A 307 15.08 -29.52 -11.97
CA ASP A 307 16.40 -29.41 -11.36
C ASP A 307 16.87 -27.95 -11.46
N ALA A 308 17.39 -27.39 -10.37
CA ALA A 308 17.89 -26.02 -10.32
C ALA A 308 19.21 -25.94 -9.54
N ARG A 309 19.81 -24.74 -9.50
CA ARG A 309 20.95 -24.45 -8.63
C ARG A 309 20.69 -23.24 -7.76
N SER A 310 21.10 -23.32 -6.50
CA SER A 310 21.09 -22.17 -5.60
C SER A 310 22.14 -21.12 -6.04
N PRO A 311 22.03 -19.86 -5.58
CA PRO A 311 23.07 -18.85 -5.82
C PRO A 311 24.46 -19.26 -5.32
N LYS A 312 24.51 -20.16 -4.32
CA LYS A 312 25.75 -20.73 -3.77
C LYS A 312 26.26 -21.95 -4.56
N GLY A 313 25.59 -22.33 -5.65
CA GLY A 313 25.98 -23.42 -6.55
C GLY A 313 25.48 -24.81 -6.14
N GLU A 314 24.70 -24.93 -5.07
CA GLU A 314 24.14 -26.20 -4.61
C GLU A 314 23.04 -26.69 -5.55
N SER A 315 22.99 -28.00 -5.82
CA SER A 315 21.95 -28.59 -6.67
C SER A 315 20.64 -28.76 -5.88
N LEU A 316 19.56 -28.24 -6.43
CA LEU A 316 18.23 -28.27 -5.84
C LEU A 316 17.27 -29.08 -6.72
N LYS A 317 16.32 -29.75 -6.08
CA LYS A 317 15.11 -30.25 -6.73
C LYS A 317 13.92 -29.38 -6.35
N LEU A 318 13.08 -29.10 -7.34
CA LEU A 318 11.88 -28.30 -7.21
C LEU A 318 10.65 -29.13 -7.58
N LYS A 319 9.58 -28.96 -6.81
CA LYS A 319 8.21 -29.33 -7.19
C LYS A 319 7.38 -28.05 -7.18
N VAL A 320 6.83 -27.67 -8.33
CA VAL A 320 6.12 -26.39 -8.48
C VAL A 320 4.69 -26.64 -8.89
N LEU A 321 3.75 -26.13 -8.09
CA LEU A 321 2.32 -26.12 -8.42
C LEU A 321 1.96 -24.77 -9.04
N PHE A 322 1.38 -24.82 -10.23
CA PHE A 322 0.83 -23.67 -10.94
C PHE A 322 -0.69 -23.69 -10.86
N PHE A 323 -1.28 -22.56 -10.52
CA PHE A 323 -2.73 -22.41 -10.43
C PHE A 323 -3.14 -20.96 -10.71
N ILE A 324 -4.42 -20.76 -10.98
CA ILE A 324 -4.95 -19.44 -11.36
C ILE A 324 -6.14 -19.08 -10.49
N ARG A 325 -6.11 -17.86 -9.95
CA ARG A 325 -7.20 -17.30 -9.16
C ARG A 325 -7.42 -15.84 -9.53
N ASN A 326 -8.67 -15.45 -9.73
CA ASN A 326 -9.05 -14.08 -10.11
C ASN A 326 -8.16 -13.49 -11.23
N ARG A 327 -7.97 -14.26 -12.31
CA ARG A 327 -7.14 -13.92 -13.48
C ARG A 327 -5.64 -13.69 -13.17
N THR A 328 -5.17 -14.12 -12.01
CA THR A 328 -3.77 -14.05 -11.60
C THR A 328 -3.19 -15.44 -11.52
N SER A 329 -2.01 -15.63 -12.09
CA SER A 329 -1.27 -16.89 -12.08
C SER A 329 -0.27 -16.94 -10.93
N PHE A 330 -0.20 -18.09 -10.28
CA PHE A 330 0.65 -18.35 -9.12
C PHE A 330 1.56 -19.53 -9.38
N ALA A 331 2.76 -19.49 -8.80
CA ALA A 331 3.65 -20.63 -8.64
C ALA A 331 3.90 -20.85 -7.15
N LEU A 332 3.45 -21.99 -6.62
CA LEU A 332 3.87 -22.48 -5.31
C LEU A 332 5.12 -23.35 -5.51
N VAL A 333 6.27 -22.74 -5.28
CA VAL A 333 7.60 -23.32 -5.50
C VAL A 333 8.06 -24.01 -4.23
N CYS A 334 8.04 -25.33 -4.22
CA CYS A 334 8.61 -26.15 -3.15
C CYS A 334 10.01 -26.62 -3.58
N TYR A 335 11.03 -26.39 -2.76
CA TYR A 335 12.40 -26.75 -3.11
C TYR A 335 13.22 -27.24 -1.93
N SER A 336 14.21 -28.08 -2.24
CA SER A 336 15.15 -28.66 -1.28
C SER A 336 16.44 -29.08 -2.00
N PRO A 337 17.60 -29.18 -1.32
CA PRO A 337 18.76 -29.86 -1.86
C PRO A 337 18.40 -31.28 -2.34
N VAL A 338 19.09 -31.74 -3.38
CA VAL A 338 18.80 -33.05 -4.02
C VAL A 338 18.77 -34.21 -3.01
N LYS A 339 19.68 -34.19 -2.03
CA LYS A 339 19.79 -35.23 -0.98
C LYS A 339 18.61 -35.23 0.00
N ASP A 340 18.01 -34.06 0.24
CA ASP A 340 16.97 -33.85 1.25
C ASP A 340 15.55 -33.92 0.63
N PHE A 341 15.44 -33.70 -0.69
CA PHE A 341 14.17 -33.64 -1.41
C PHE A 341 13.22 -34.83 -1.17
N PRO A 342 13.67 -36.11 -1.11
CA PRO A 342 12.79 -37.23 -0.80
C PRO A 342 12.12 -37.13 0.58
N PHE A 343 12.78 -36.50 1.56
CA PHE A 343 12.24 -36.34 2.92
C PHE A 343 11.24 -35.19 2.97
N SER A 344 11.51 -34.09 2.25
CA SER A 344 10.63 -32.91 2.20
C SER A 344 9.39 -33.11 1.31
N LEU A 345 9.41 -34.12 0.42
CA LEU A 345 8.34 -34.36 -0.55
C LEU A 345 6.96 -34.57 0.11
N LYS A 346 6.93 -35.23 1.27
CA LYS A 346 5.68 -35.46 2.01
C LYS A 346 5.02 -34.14 2.46
N ASP A 347 5.82 -33.20 2.96
CA ASP A 347 5.32 -31.88 3.40
C ASP A 347 4.93 -31.01 2.20
N PHE A 348 5.68 -31.10 1.10
CA PHE A 348 5.34 -30.44 -0.17
C PHE A 348 4.00 -30.95 -0.71
N ASP A 349 3.77 -32.26 -0.70
CA ASP A 349 2.55 -32.88 -1.22
C ASP A 349 1.34 -32.54 -0.37
N ARG A 350 1.51 -32.52 0.95
CA ARG A 350 0.46 -32.10 1.88
C ARG A 350 0.08 -30.64 1.66
N THR A 351 1.07 -29.76 1.50
CA THR A 351 0.85 -28.34 1.21
C THR A 351 0.12 -28.17 -0.11
N ILE A 352 0.62 -28.77 -1.20
CA ILE A 352 0.02 -28.68 -2.54
C ILE A 352 -1.43 -29.17 -2.52
N SER A 353 -1.69 -30.32 -1.90
CA SER A 353 -3.03 -30.93 -1.87
C SER A 353 -4.03 -30.15 -1.00
N SER A 354 -3.54 -29.26 -0.14
CA SER A 354 -4.38 -28.42 0.72
C SER A 354 -4.93 -27.16 0.03
N LEU A 355 -4.44 -26.83 -1.18
CA LEU A 355 -4.90 -25.67 -1.94
C LEU A 355 -6.42 -25.74 -2.11
N ARG A 356 -7.13 -24.72 -1.65
CA ARG A 356 -8.60 -24.66 -1.73
C ARG A 356 -9.10 -23.22 -1.88
N PRO A 357 -10.33 -23.00 -2.36
CA PRO A 357 -11.02 -21.73 -2.18
C PRO A 357 -11.16 -21.36 -0.70
N LEU A 358 -11.24 -20.06 -0.41
CA LEU A 358 -11.68 -19.61 0.92
C LEU A 358 -13.12 -20.04 1.18
N THR A 359 -13.45 -20.36 2.43
CA THR A 359 -14.85 -20.58 2.84
C THR A 359 -15.58 -19.23 2.97
N GLU A 360 -16.91 -19.26 3.00
CA GLU A 360 -17.72 -18.03 3.16
C GLU A 360 -17.35 -17.25 4.43
N ASN A 361 -17.13 -17.95 5.55
CA ASN A 361 -16.70 -17.32 6.80
C ASN A 361 -15.30 -16.69 6.68
N GLU A 362 -14.36 -17.38 6.04
CA GLU A 362 -13.00 -16.85 5.84
C GLU A 362 -12.94 -15.68 4.86
N SER A 363 -13.91 -15.59 3.95
CA SER A 363 -14.06 -14.45 3.05
C SER A 363 -14.64 -13.21 3.76
N GLY A 364 -15.31 -13.39 4.90
CA GLY A 364 -15.94 -12.33 5.71
C GLY A 364 -15.16 -11.85 6.93
N GLU A 365 -14.33 -12.70 7.56
CA GLU A 365 -13.66 -12.43 8.87
C GLU A 365 -12.23 -11.83 8.80
N LEU A 366 -11.71 -11.57 7.60
CA LEU A 366 -10.48 -10.78 7.37
C LEU A 366 -10.83 -9.53 6.55
#